data_AF-A0A7X6TXG8-F1
#
_entry.id   AF-A0A7X6TXG8-F1
#
_cell.length_a   1.000
_cell.length_b   1.000
_cell.length_c   1.000
_cell.angle_alpha   90.00
_cell.angle_beta   90.00
_cell.angle_gamma   90.00
#
_symmetry.space_group_name_H-M   'P 1'
#
loop_
_entity.id
_entity.type
_entity.pdbx_description
1 polymer ?
#
loop_
_entity_poly.entity_id
_entity_poly.type
_entity_poly.pdbx_seq_one_letter_code
_entity_poly.pdbx_strand_id
1 'polypeptide(L)'
;MENLKYLSTEQYHEGIIVEVTDGGVAIDLKGRLGHIRLPKRMLITDWPLQVGMEVGFVMSYPEVLSENVNEEYKNNINGKKQEEDNGFDSN
;
A
#
# COMPACT_ATOMS: atom_id res chain seq x y z
N MET A 1 16.28 -11.31 13.52
CA MET A 1 16.16 -10.39 14.67
C MET A 1 15.88 -9.02 14.10
N GLU A 2 14.95 -8.30 14.70
CA GLU A 2 14.18 -7.19 14.09
C GLU A 2 15.08 -6.07 13.56
N ASN A 3 14.99 -5.79 12.25
CA ASN A 3 15.75 -4.73 11.57
C ASN A 3 15.16 -3.32 11.80
N LEU A 4 14.13 -3.19 12.65
CA LEU A 4 13.43 -1.94 12.90
C LEU A 4 13.99 -1.28 14.15
N LYS A 5 14.54 -0.07 14.02
CA LYS A 5 15.04 0.73 15.14
C LYS A 5 13.89 1.37 15.92
N TYR A 6 12.73 1.58 15.29
CA TYR A 6 11.58 2.29 15.88
C TYR A 6 10.31 1.43 15.97
N LEU A 7 10.47 0.16 16.36
CA LEU A 7 9.39 -0.84 16.37
C LEU A 7 8.14 -0.41 17.17
N SER A 8 8.28 0.41 18.21
CA SER A 8 7.15 0.89 19.02
C SER A 8 6.79 2.35 18.72
N THR A 9 6.26 2.59 17.52
CA THR A 9 5.80 3.93 17.08
C THR A 9 4.41 3.88 16.46
N GLU A 10 3.60 2.92 16.91
CA GLU A 10 2.25 2.71 16.43
C GLU A 10 1.37 3.95 16.67
N GLN A 11 0.71 4.40 15.62
CA GLN A 11 -0.26 5.48 15.69
C GLN A 11 -1.62 5.01 15.17
N TYR A 12 -2.67 5.57 15.76
CA TYR A 12 -4.02 5.40 15.27
C TYR A 12 -4.22 6.26 14.03
N HIS A 13 -4.66 5.62 12.96
CA HIS A 13 -4.97 6.25 11.69
C HIS A 13 -6.43 5.99 11.32
N GLU A 14 -7.03 7.00 10.72
CA GLU A 14 -8.35 6.92 10.13
C GLU A 14 -8.28 7.12 8.62
N GLY A 15 -9.21 6.50 7.91
CA GLY A 15 -9.36 6.67 6.48
C GLY A 15 -10.78 6.43 6.01
N ILE A 16 -10.98 6.61 4.70
CA ILE A 16 -12.24 6.37 4.01
C ILE A 16 -11.98 5.35 2.91
N ILE A 17 -12.83 4.33 2.80
CA ILE A 17 -12.80 3.40 1.66
C ILE A 17 -13.22 4.17 0.41
N VAL A 18 -12.34 4.24 -0.58
CA VAL A 18 -12.59 4.94 -1.86
C VAL A 18 -12.85 3.98 -3.02
N GLU A 19 -12.44 2.72 -2.89
CA GLU A 19 -12.66 1.69 -3.91
C GLU A 19 -12.78 0.30 -3.30
N VAL A 20 -13.71 -0.50 -3.82
CA VAL A 20 -13.89 -1.91 -3.48
C VAL A 20 -13.92 -2.73 -4.77
N THR A 21 -12.95 -3.61 -4.94
CA THR A 21 -12.84 -4.56 -6.06
C THR A 21 -13.09 -5.99 -5.57
N ASP A 22 -13.15 -6.99 -6.45
CA ASP A 22 -13.36 -8.37 -6.01
C ASP A 22 -12.28 -8.88 -5.04
N GLY A 23 -11.01 -8.50 -5.25
CA GLY A 23 -9.87 -8.95 -4.44
C GLY A 23 -9.32 -7.94 -3.43
N GLY A 24 -9.58 -6.64 -3.62
CA GLY A 24 -8.90 -5.58 -2.88
C GLY A 24 -9.77 -4.39 -2.51
N VAL A 25 -9.30 -3.62 -1.54
CA VAL A 25 -9.91 -2.38 -1.05
C VAL A 25 -8.85 -1.30 -1.05
N ALA A 26 -9.27 -0.09 -1.39
CA ALA A 26 -8.44 1.08 -1.40
C ALA A 26 -8.96 2.10 -0.38
N ILE A 27 -8.08 2.63 0.46
CA ILE A 27 -8.40 3.52 1.58
C ILE A 27 -7.59 4.80 1.41
N ASP A 28 -8.27 5.95 1.44
CA ASP A 28 -7.63 7.26 1.57
C ASP A 28 -7.47 7.61 3.05
N LEU A 29 -6.26 7.94 3.46
CA LEU A 29 -5.95 8.31 4.84
C LEU A 29 -6.35 9.77 5.09
N LYS A 30 -7.05 10.01 6.20
CA LYS A 30 -7.41 11.36 6.63
C LYS A 30 -6.16 12.21 6.85
N GLY A 31 -6.30 13.53 6.67
CA GLY A 31 -5.16 14.45 6.79
C GLY A 31 -4.22 14.49 5.58
N ARG A 32 -4.65 13.94 4.43
CA ARG A 32 -3.87 13.91 3.17
C ARG A 32 -2.56 13.12 3.31
N LEU A 33 -2.56 12.10 4.16
CA LEU A 33 -1.40 11.24 4.41
C LEU A 33 -1.11 10.27 3.26
N GLY A 34 -2.08 10.07 2.37
CA GLY A 34 -1.91 9.27 1.16
C GLY A 34 -3.00 8.22 1.00
N HIS A 35 -2.67 7.21 0.21
CA HIS A 35 -3.59 6.16 -0.23
C HIS A 35 -2.95 4.80 0.02
N ILE A 36 -3.71 3.85 0.56
CA ILE A 36 -3.28 2.46 0.75
C ILE A 36 -4.24 1.51 0.06
N ARG A 37 -3.69 0.47 -0.58
CA ARG A 37 -4.47 -0.61 -1.18
C ARG A 37 -4.08 -1.92 -0.52
N LEU A 38 -5.08 -2.66 -0.05
CA LEU A 38 -4.90 -3.91 0.69
C LEU A 38 -5.91 -4.97 0.22
N PRO A 39 -5.61 -6.27 0.39
CA PRO A 39 -6.57 -7.34 0.13
C PRO A 39 -7.80 -7.21 1.03
N LYS A 40 -8.98 -7.55 0.52
CA LYS A 40 -10.23 -7.56 1.30
C LYS A 40 -10.14 -8.35 2.61
N ARG A 41 -9.36 -9.44 2.61
CA ARG A 41 -9.15 -10.32 3.78
C ARG A 41 -8.47 -9.65 4.97
N MET A 42 -7.88 -8.46 4.80
CA MET A 42 -7.28 -7.71 5.89
C MET A 42 -8.28 -6.78 6.61
N LEU A 43 -9.49 -6.59 6.07
CA LEU A 43 -10.53 -5.80 6.73
C LEU A 43 -11.36 -6.69 7.66
N ILE A 44 -11.51 -6.26 8.90
CA ILE A 44 -12.36 -6.88 9.90
C ILE A 44 -13.67 -6.10 9.94
N THR A 45 -14.78 -6.73 9.57
CA THR A 45 -16.10 -6.10 9.49
C THR A 45 -17.20 -7.15 9.58
N ASP A 46 -18.31 -6.81 10.23
CA ASP A 46 -19.53 -7.61 10.23
C ASP A 46 -20.48 -7.23 9.07
N TRP A 47 -20.13 -6.18 8.31
CA TRP A 47 -20.95 -5.61 7.24
C TRP A 47 -20.31 -5.76 5.86
N PRO A 48 -21.12 -5.81 4.79
CA PRO A 48 -20.63 -5.70 3.42
C PRO A 48 -19.88 -4.38 3.20
N LEU A 49 -18.67 -4.47 2.64
CA LEU A 49 -17.80 -3.34 2.36
C LEU A 49 -18.40 -2.42 1.28
N GLN A 50 -18.40 -1.12 1.55
CA GLN A 50 -18.92 -0.09 0.66
C GLN A 50 -17.99 1.12 0.60
N VAL A 51 -17.99 1.81 -0.54
CA VAL A 51 -17.28 3.08 -0.71
C VAL A 51 -17.90 4.14 0.19
N GLY A 52 -17.07 4.96 0.82
CA GLY A 52 -17.45 6.00 1.77
C GLY A 52 -17.45 5.56 3.23
N MET A 53 -17.25 4.27 3.52
CA MET A 53 -17.15 3.78 4.89
C MET A 53 -15.86 4.25 5.58
N GLU A 54 -15.98 4.70 6.83
CA GLU A 54 -14.84 5.04 7.67
C GLU A 54 -14.14 3.78 8.19
N VAL A 55 -12.82 3.83 8.25
CA VAL A 55 -11.99 2.76 8.77
C VAL A 55 -10.94 3.33 9.72
N GLY A 56 -10.67 2.62 10.80
CA GLY A 56 -9.64 2.94 11.77
C GLY A 56 -8.69 1.78 11.94
N PHE A 57 -7.39 2.05 11.97
CA PHE A 57 -6.37 1.02 12.17
C PHE A 57 -5.14 1.60 12.85
N VAL A 58 -4.30 0.70 13.36
CA VAL A 58 -3.03 1.06 13.98
C VAL A 58 -1.90 0.69 13.03
N MET A 59 -1.00 1.63 12.78
CA MET A 59 0.17 1.45 11.91
C MET A 59 1.36 2.21 12.48
N SER A 60 2.54 1.62 12.40
CA SER A 60 3.80 2.32 12.67
C SER A 60 4.31 3.02 11.41
N TYR A 61 5.14 4.05 11.55
CA TYR A 61 5.78 4.66 10.40
C TYR A 61 6.75 3.68 9.71
N PRO A 62 6.80 3.67 8.36
CA PRO A 62 7.75 2.85 7.63
C PRO A 62 9.19 3.34 7.87
N GLU A 63 10.09 2.41 8.22
CA GLU A 63 11.51 2.69 8.42
C GLU A 63 12.34 2.18 7.22
N VAL A 64 13.27 3.02 6.76
CA VAL A 64 14.27 2.61 5.76
C VAL A 64 15.34 1.77 6.45
N LEU A 65 15.38 0.47 6.13
CA LEU A 65 16.23 -0.51 6.81
C LEU A 65 17.72 -0.40 6.46
N SER A 66 18.06 0.16 5.29
CA SER A 66 19.42 0.23 4.77
C SER A 66 19.58 1.43 3.84
N GLU A 67 20.77 2.01 3.82
CA GLU A 67 21.17 3.05 2.84
C GLU A 67 21.40 2.48 1.44
N ASN A 68 21.65 1.17 1.34
CA ASN A 68 21.89 0.52 0.06
C ASN A 68 20.57 0.28 -0.69
N VAL A 69 20.53 0.69 -1.95
CA VAL A 69 19.42 0.43 -2.84
C VAL A 69 19.37 -1.07 -3.17
N ASN A 70 18.16 -1.64 -3.20
CA ASN A 70 17.96 -2.98 -3.73
C ASN A 70 18.07 -2.94 -5.28
N GLU A 71 19.28 -3.08 -5.80
CA GLU A 71 19.56 -2.99 -7.24
C GLU A 71 18.90 -4.12 -8.05
N GLU A 72 18.75 -5.32 -7.47
CA GLU A 72 18.00 -6.41 -8.12
C GLU A 72 16.55 -6.00 -8.38
N TYR A 73 15.87 -5.48 -7.35
CA TYR A 73 14.50 -5.01 -7.46
C TYR A 73 14.38 -3.83 -8.44
N LYS A 74 15.32 -2.89 -8.40
CA LYS A 74 15.37 -1.74 -9.31
C LYS A 74 15.56 -2.15 -10.77
N ASN A 75 16.43 -3.12 -11.04
CA ASN A 75 16.64 -3.68 -12.38
C ASN A 75 15.38 -4.38 -12.89
N ASN A 76 14.70 -5.14 -12.03
CA ASN A 76 13.44 -5.81 -12.38
C ASN A 76 12.32 -4.81 -12.73
N ILE A 77 12.25 -3.66 -12.06
CA ILE A 77 11.32 -2.58 -12.41
C ILE A 77 11.64 -2.00 -13.79
N ASN A 78 12.93 -1.73 -14.06
CA ASN A 78 13.34 -1.13 -15.33
C ASN A 78 13.13 -2.06 -16.52
N GLY A 79 13.37 -3.38 -16.35
CA GLY A 79 13.06 -4.37 -17.39
C GLY A 79 11.58 -4.39 -17.76
N LYS A 80 10.69 -4.40 -16.77
CA LYS A 80 9.23 -4.37 -17.00
C LYS A 80 8.76 -3.11 -17.71
N LYS A 81 9.29 -1.94 -17.35
CA LYS A 81 8.96 -0.67 -18.03
C LYS A 81 9.38 -0.68 -19.50
N GLN A 82 10.55 -1.24 -19.81
CA GLN A 82 11.01 -1.36 -21.21
C GLN A 82 10.14 -2.32 -22.02
N GLU A 83 9.64 -3.41 -21.43
CA GLU A 83 8.71 -4.33 -22.10
C GLU A 83 7.34 -3.68 -22.36
N GLU A 84 6.83 -2.88 -21.42
CA GLU A 84 5.59 -2.12 -21.58
C GLU A 84 5.72 -1.05 -22.67
N ASP A 85 6.79 -0.23 -22.65
CA ASP A 85 7.02 0.82 -23.65
C ASP A 85 7.20 0.26 -25.07
N ASN A 86 7.92 -0.85 -25.23
CA ASN A 86 8.14 -1.48 -26.54
C ASN A 86 6.89 -2.22 -27.09
N GLY A 87 5.92 -2.54 -26.23
CA GLY A 87 4.65 -3.17 -26.62
C GLY A 87 3.64 -2.20 -27.25
N PHE A 88 3.82 -0.89 -27.09
CA PHE A 88 2.94 0.13 -27.68
C PHE A 88 3.34 0.55 -29.11
N ASP A 89 4.55 0.23 -29.56
CA ASP A 89 5.07 0.58 -30.90
C ASP A 89 4.75 -0.49 -31.98
N SER A 90 3.97 -1.53 -31.65
CA SER A 90 3.66 -2.65 -32.56
C SER A 90 2.16 -2.93 -32.75
N ASN A 91 1.34 -1.87 -32.86
CA ASN A 91 -0.03 -1.93 -33.43
C ASN A 91 -0.26 -0.85 -34.49
#